data_AF-A0A563DI06-F1
#
_entry.id   AF-A0A563DI06-F1
#
_cell.length_a   1.000
_cell.length_b   1.000
_cell.length_c   1.000
_cell.angle_alpha   90.00
_cell.angle_beta   90.00
_cell.angle_gamma   90.00
#
_symmetry.space_group_name_H-M   'P 1'
#
loop_
_entity.id
_entity.type
_entity.pdbx_description
1 polymer ?
#
loop_
_entity_poly.entity_id
_entity_poly.type
_entity_poly.pdbx_seq_one_letter_code
_entity_poly.pdbx_strand_id
1 'polypeptide(L)'
;MKPRTPVGIIIIIAVCLITGAFLMLLQNFKFINNPIYLGTIVISIVLLLINNSIDSLIDAGKFKNLSEEEKNRYLELLKTPYFTRLWRDAFKRSKEEELGEIAILDHGYDGIQELDNQLPKWYIGLFAITITCGVIYFFAYIFTDFAHPIAEYDAEYKTQLAEIAEYEKTVPQATIETAQYNPEAIEEGEKIYNNLCITCHGEGATGGSGPNQTDDYWLNIVENDEFKNIVSVVWNGSKTNPTMRSFINSGELKGNDIVKVASYLVHLNETTKKNPDGSSAGKAPQGDIAPWVKNPQAIVEAAKKEGKEVKVVTEVSGN
;
A
#
# COMPACT_ATOMS: atom_id res chain seq x y z
N MET A 1 -23.27 48.24 -10.03
CA MET A 1 -22.36 47.91 -8.91
C MET A 1 -22.90 46.72 -8.11
N LYS A 2 -22.07 45.80 -7.58
CA LYS A 2 -22.51 44.67 -6.73
C LYS A 2 -22.08 44.91 -5.27
N PRO A 3 -22.90 44.57 -4.25
CA PRO A 3 -22.49 44.75 -2.86
C PRO A 3 -21.43 43.71 -2.45
N ARG A 4 -20.46 44.13 -1.64
CA ARG A 4 -19.29 43.32 -1.27
C ARG A 4 -19.61 42.16 -0.33
N THR A 5 -18.66 41.24 -0.24
CA THR A 5 -18.58 40.25 0.82
C THR A 5 -18.31 40.95 2.16
N PRO A 6 -19.08 40.66 3.22
CA PRO A 6 -18.81 41.19 4.56
C PRO A 6 -17.38 40.90 5.03
N VAL A 7 -16.71 41.91 5.60
CA VAL A 7 -15.32 41.78 6.07
C VAL A 7 -15.14 40.65 7.08
N GLY A 8 -16.14 40.39 7.93
CA GLY A 8 -16.10 39.28 8.88
C GLY A 8 -15.97 37.91 8.20
N ILE A 9 -16.61 37.71 7.05
CA ILE A 9 -16.51 36.45 6.28
C ILE A 9 -15.11 36.32 5.68
N ILE A 10 -14.55 37.41 5.14
CA ILE A 10 -13.19 37.43 4.60
C ILE A 10 -12.17 37.11 5.70
N ILE A 11 -12.34 37.67 6.90
CA ILE A 11 -11.49 37.39 8.06
C ILE A 11 -11.57 35.91 8.45
N ILE A 12 -12.78 35.33 8.54
CA ILE A 12 -12.95 33.90 8.88
C ILE A 12 -12.23 33.02 7.85
N ILE A 13 -12.43 33.27 6.55
CA ILE A 13 -11.77 32.51 5.49
C ILE A 13 -10.24 32.61 5.61
N ALA A 14 -9.71 33.82 5.81
CA ALA A 14 -8.27 34.04 5.95
C ALA A 14 -7.71 33.32 7.19
N VAL A 15 -8.39 33.39 8.33
CA VAL A 15 -7.99 32.67 9.55
C VAL A 15 -7.98 31.16 9.31
N CYS A 16 -9.01 30.60 8.66
CA CYS A 16 -9.06 29.19 8.30
C CYS A 16 -7.90 28.78 7.37
N LEU A 17 -7.60 29.58 6.34
CA LEU A 17 -6.50 29.31 5.41
C LEU A 17 -5.13 29.36 6.10
N ILE A 18 -4.89 30.38 6.94
CA ILE A 18 -3.64 30.51 7.70
C ILE A 18 -3.51 29.34 8.68
N THR A 19 -4.57 29.00 9.41
CA THR A 19 -4.57 27.86 10.33
C THR A 19 -4.30 26.55 9.60
N GLY A 20 -4.93 26.34 8.44
CA GLY A 20 -4.70 25.18 7.59
C GLY A 20 -3.25 25.08 7.10
N ALA A 21 -2.65 26.20 6.70
CA ALA A 21 -1.24 26.24 6.29
C ALA A 21 -0.29 25.87 7.45
N PHE A 22 -0.54 26.37 8.67
CA PHE A 22 0.25 26.00 9.85
C PHE A 22 0.06 24.53 10.23
N LEU A 23 -1.17 24.01 10.15
CA LEU A 23 -1.46 22.60 10.40
C LEU A 23 -0.76 21.70 9.39
N MET A 24 -0.73 22.08 8.11
CA MET A 24 -0.05 21.34 7.06
C MET A 24 1.48 21.31 7.26
N LEU A 25 2.08 22.43 7.66
CA LEU A 25 3.53 22.55 7.87
C LEU A 25 4.01 21.89 9.16
N LEU A 26 3.25 21.99 10.24
CA LEU A 26 3.67 21.55 11.57
C LEU A 26 3.06 20.21 11.99
N GLN A 27 2.03 19.74 11.27
CA GLN A 27 1.35 18.45 11.48
C GLN A 27 0.82 18.22 12.90
N ASN A 28 0.57 19.28 13.67
CA ASN A 28 -0.01 19.21 15.02
C ASN A 28 -0.65 20.55 15.41
N PHE A 29 -1.52 20.59 16.41
CA PHE A 29 -2.22 21.83 16.85
C PHE A 29 -1.48 22.65 17.94
N LYS A 30 -0.28 22.27 18.37
CA LYS A 30 0.43 22.98 19.46
C LYS A 30 0.83 24.40 19.06
N PHE A 31 0.87 24.71 17.76
CA PHE A 31 1.19 26.04 17.26
C PHE A 31 0.14 27.11 17.58
N ILE A 32 -1.09 26.74 17.98
CA ILE A 32 -2.16 27.72 18.24
C ILE A 32 -1.76 28.75 19.31
N ASN A 33 -0.96 28.33 20.29
CA ASN A 33 -0.45 29.21 21.35
C ASN A 33 0.93 29.82 21.01
N ASN A 34 1.47 29.58 19.81
CA ASN A 34 2.76 30.09 19.40
C ASN A 34 2.65 31.59 19.06
N PRO A 35 3.55 32.45 19.59
CA PRO A 35 3.55 33.88 19.29
C PRO A 35 3.63 34.22 17.79
N ILE A 36 4.31 33.41 16.99
CA ILE A 36 4.42 33.60 15.53
C ILE A 36 3.05 33.43 14.89
N TYR A 37 2.33 32.35 15.20
CA TYR A 37 1.00 32.10 14.66
C TYR A 37 0.02 33.21 15.06
N LEU A 38 -0.01 33.58 16.35
CA LEU A 38 -0.86 34.66 16.85
C LEU A 38 -0.51 35.99 16.18
N GLY A 39 0.77 36.30 16.03
CA GLY A 39 1.26 37.48 15.32
C GLY A 39 0.81 37.51 13.86
N THR A 40 0.93 36.39 13.15
CA THR A 40 0.44 36.26 11.76
C THR A 40 -1.05 36.53 11.67
N ILE A 41 -1.87 35.93 12.54
CA ILE A 41 -3.34 36.14 12.56
C ILE A 41 -3.67 37.62 12.79
N VAL A 42 -3.06 38.26 13.79
CA VAL A 42 -3.31 39.67 14.12
C VAL A 42 -2.91 40.58 12.95
N ILE A 43 -1.71 40.39 12.38
CA ILE A 43 -1.23 41.20 11.25
C ILE A 43 -2.17 41.02 10.04
N SER A 44 -2.56 39.79 9.71
CA SER A 44 -3.48 39.52 8.61
C SER A 44 -4.85 40.17 8.81
N ILE A 45 -5.42 40.12 10.03
CA ILE A 45 -6.68 40.80 10.34
C ILE A 45 -6.55 42.31 10.15
N VAL A 46 -5.47 42.92 10.65
CA VAL A 46 -5.23 44.36 10.49
C VAL A 46 -5.12 44.74 9.01
N LEU A 47 -4.36 43.99 8.21
CA LEU A 47 -4.25 44.23 6.77
C LEU A 47 -5.59 44.11 6.04
N LEU A 48 -6.42 43.12 6.41
CA LEU A 48 -7.76 42.96 5.84
C LEU A 48 -8.71 44.11 6.21
N LEU A 49 -8.62 44.64 7.44
CA LEU A 49 -9.40 45.81 7.86
C LEU A 49 -8.97 47.09 7.14
N ILE A 50 -7.66 47.27 6.92
CA ILE A 50 -7.12 48.37 6.11
C ILE A 50 -7.63 48.24 4.68
N ASN A 51 -7.52 47.05 4.08
CA ASN A 51 -7.99 46.82 2.71
C ASN A 51 -9.50 47.08 2.59
N ASN A 52 -10.31 46.60 3.53
CA ASN A 52 -11.75 46.86 3.58
C ASN A 52 -12.06 48.37 3.67
N SER A 53 -11.26 49.14 4.40
CA SER A 53 -11.41 50.59 4.51
C SER A 53 -11.08 51.31 3.19
N ILE A 54 -9.98 50.93 2.53
CA ILE A 54 -9.59 51.45 1.22
C ILE A 54 -10.68 51.15 0.19
N ASP A 55 -11.12 49.90 0.20
CA ASP A 55 -12.23 49.44 -0.59
C ASP A 55 -13.45 50.34 -0.34
N SER A 56 -13.88 50.60 0.90
CA SER A 56 -15.05 51.46 1.18
C SER A 56 -14.96 52.85 0.52
N LEU A 57 -13.76 53.43 0.44
CA LEU A 57 -13.53 54.71 -0.25
C LEU A 57 -13.71 54.57 -1.77
N ILE A 58 -13.16 53.50 -2.36
CA ILE A 58 -13.31 53.20 -3.79
C ILE A 58 -14.80 53.02 -4.14
N ASP A 59 -15.56 52.31 -3.30
CA ASP A 59 -16.99 52.09 -3.52
C ASP A 59 -17.80 53.38 -3.42
N ALA A 60 -17.46 54.25 -2.47
CA ALA A 60 -18.09 55.57 -2.37
C ALA A 60 -17.85 56.40 -3.65
N GLY A 61 -16.64 56.32 -4.23
CA GLY A 61 -16.33 56.94 -5.52
C GLY A 61 -17.15 56.36 -6.67
N LYS A 62 -17.21 55.03 -6.79
CA LYS A 62 -18.01 54.34 -7.81
C LYS A 62 -19.49 54.68 -7.70
N PHE A 63 -20.04 54.72 -6.49
CA PHE A 63 -21.45 55.00 -6.24
C PHE A 63 -21.87 56.40 -6.71
N LYS A 64 -20.99 57.40 -6.60
CA LYS A 64 -21.26 58.77 -7.09
C LYS A 64 -21.44 58.83 -8.61
N ASN A 65 -20.75 57.96 -9.34
CA ASN A 65 -20.75 57.93 -10.80
C ASN A 65 -21.89 57.09 -11.41
N LEU A 66 -22.76 56.49 -10.58
CA LEU A 66 -23.91 55.72 -11.05
C LEU A 66 -25.08 56.64 -11.45
N SER A 67 -25.90 56.18 -12.40
CA SER A 67 -27.21 56.78 -12.66
C SER A 67 -28.15 56.61 -11.46
N GLU A 68 -29.20 57.43 -11.37
CA GLU A 68 -30.18 57.34 -10.27
C GLU A 68 -30.89 55.98 -10.20
N GLU A 69 -31.16 55.38 -11.35
CA GLU A 69 -31.75 54.03 -11.43
C GLU A 69 -30.79 52.97 -10.86
N GLU A 70 -29.51 53.04 -11.23
CA GLU A 70 -28.48 52.13 -10.73
C GLU A 70 -28.22 52.29 -9.22
N LYS A 71 -28.29 53.53 -8.71
CA LYS A 71 -28.18 53.82 -7.27
C LYS A 71 -29.33 53.16 -6.51
N ASN A 72 -30.56 53.35 -6.96
CA ASN A 72 -31.75 52.77 -6.32
C ASN A 72 -31.68 51.23 -6.30
N ARG A 73 -31.30 50.62 -7.43
CA ARG A 73 -31.10 49.17 -7.52
C ARG A 73 -30.00 48.67 -6.57
N TYR A 74 -28.91 49.42 -6.43
CA TYR A 74 -27.82 49.07 -5.50
C TYR A 74 -28.27 49.15 -4.03
N LEU A 75 -28.99 50.20 -3.67
CA LEU A 75 -29.53 50.38 -2.31
C LEU A 75 -30.54 49.28 -1.96
N GLU A 76 -31.35 48.84 -2.92
CA GLU A 76 -32.25 47.72 -2.72
C GLU A 76 -31.51 46.39 -2.52
N LEU A 77 -30.43 46.15 -3.28
CA LEU A 77 -29.57 44.98 -3.08
C LEU A 77 -28.89 44.95 -1.71
N LEU A 78 -28.58 46.11 -1.11
CA LEU A 78 -28.03 46.22 0.25
C LEU A 78 -29.01 45.80 1.34
N LYS A 79 -30.33 45.86 1.08
CA LYS A 79 -31.36 45.39 2.03
C LYS A 79 -31.42 43.87 2.13
N THR A 80 -30.90 43.15 1.14
CA THR A 80 -30.87 41.68 1.15
C THR A 80 -29.65 41.16 1.92
N PRO A 81 -29.82 40.23 2.89
CA PRO A 81 -28.70 39.63 3.61
C PRO A 81 -27.70 38.93 2.68
N TYR A 82 -26.42 38.92 3.07
CA TYR A 82 -25.34 38.37 2.24
C TYR A 82 -25.58 36.91 1.86
N PHE A 83 -25.88 36.03 2.82
CA PHE A 83 -26.07 34.61 2.54
C PHE A 83 -27.30 34.34 1.67
N THR A 84 -28.38 35.10 1.85
CA THR A 84 -29.57 35.02 1.00
C THR A 84 -29.23 35.42 -0.44
N ARG A 85 -28.43 36.48 -0.61
CA ARG A 85 -27.96 36.90 -1.93
C ARG A 85 -27.03 35.85 -2.55
N LEU A 86 -26.07 35.33 -1.79
CA LEU A 86 -25.13 34.29 -2.24
C LEU A 86 -25.89 33.04 -2.71
N TRP A 87 -26.85 32.58 -1.92
CA TRP A 87 -27.71 31.45 -2.28
C TRP A 87 -28.52 31.74 -3.53
N ARG A 88 -29.22 32.88 -3.58
CA ARG A 88 -30.01 33.26 -4.76
C ARG A 88 -29.16 33.35 -6.02
N ASP A 89 -27.97 33.96 -5.92
CA ASP A 89 -27.05 34.13 -7.04
C ASP A 89 -26.49 32.77 -7.50
N ALA A 90 -26.25 31.82 -6.59
CA ALA A 90 -25.81 30.46 -6.91
C ALA A 90 -26.87 29.65 -7.69
N PHE A 91 -28.15 29.99 -7.55
CA PHE A 91 -29.26 29.30 -8.23
C PHE A 91 -29.98 30.14 -9.29
N LYS A 92 -29.52 31.37 -9.54
CA LYS A 92 -30.11 32.28 -10.51
C LYS A 92 -29.86 31.75 -11.93
N ARG A 93 -30.91 31.66 -12.76
CA ARG A 93 -30.79 31.33 -14.19
C ARG A 93 -30.06 32.47 -14.93
N SER A 94 -29.29 32.16 -15.98
CA SER A 94 -28.86 33.21 -16.91
C SER A 94 -30.06 33.87 -17.56
N LYS A 95 -29.84 35.13 -17.94
CA LYS A 95 -30.79 35.88 -18.75
C LYS A 95 -30.96 35.22 -20.13
N GLU A 96 -29.89 34.64 -20.67
CA GLU A 96 -29.86 33.85 -21.91
C GLU A 96 -30.71 32.57 -21.82
N GLU A 97 -30.71 31.85 -20.68
CA GLU A 97 -31.58 30.69 -20.44
C GLU A 97 -33.07 31.06 -20.35
N GLU A 98 -33.38 32.28 -19.88
CA GLU A 98 -34.75 32.79 -19.78
C GLU A 98 -35.29 33.30 -21.12
N LEU A 99 -34.42 33.82 -21.99
CA LEU A 99 -34.78 34.39 -23.29
C LEU A 99 -34.66 33.40 -24.46
N GLY A 100 -33.97 32.27 -24.28
CA GLY A 100 -33.73 31.29 -25.35
C GLY A 100 -32.70 31.73 -26.40
N GLU A 101 -32.06 32.87 -26.19
CA GLU A 101 -31.01 33.43 -27.05
C GLU A 101 -29.65 33.03 -26.47
N ILE A 102 -29.13 31.88 -26.91
CA ILE A 102 -27.76 31.47 -26.54
C ILE A 102 -26.79 32.27 -27.41
N ALA A 103 -26.02 33.16 -26.78
CA ALA A 103 -25.00 33.94 -27.47
C ALA A 103 -23.87 33.03 -27.98
N ILE A 104 -23.45 33.24 -29.23
CA ILE A 104 -22.23 32.65 -29.77
C ILE A 104 -21.07 33.59 -29.40
N LEU A 105 -19.98 33.03 -28.89
CA LEU A 105 -18.76 33.78 -28.60
C LEU A 105 -18.18 34.38 -29.89
N ASP A 106 -17.57 35.56 -29.79
CA ASP A 106 -17.16 36.38 -30.94
C ASP A 106 -15.96 35.82 -31.73
N HIS A 107 -15.39 34.72 -31.25
CA HIS A 107 -14.25 34.03 -31.84
C HIS A 107 -14.59 32.56 -32.09
N GLY A 108 -14.00 32.01 -33.16
CA GLY A 108 -14.08 30.60 -33.49
C GLY A 108 -12.75 30.11 -34.03
N TYR A 109 -12.46 28.84 -33.82
CA TYR A 109 -11.24 28.18 -34.29
C TYR A 109 -11.62 27.11 -35.30
N ASP A 110 -11.02 27.17 -36.50
CA ASP A 110 -11.20 26.15 -37.54
C ASP A 110 -12.68 25.88 -37.90
N GLY A 111 -13.48 26.94 -37.99
CA GLY A 111 -14.92 26.85 -38.29
C GLY A 111 -15.80 26.35 -37.15
N ILE A 112 -15.24 26.03 -35.97
CA ILE A 112 -15.99 25.71 -34.75
C ILE A 112 -16.19 26.99 -33.93
N GLN A 113 -17.42 27.21 -33.48
CA GLN A 113 -17.81 28.34 -32.64
C GLN A 113 -18.29 27.84 -31.27
N GLU A 114 -18.03 28.62 -30.22
CA GLU A 114 -18.40 28.26 -28.84
C GLU A 114 -19.68 28.99 -28.41
N LEU A 115 -20.54 28.28 -27.69
CA LEU A 115 -21.76 28.83 -27.10
C LEU A 115 -21.47 29.31 -25.68
N ASP A 116 -21.89 30.53 -25.33
CA ASP A 116 -21.84 31.05 -23.96
C ASP A 116 -23.03 30.52 -23.14
N ASN A 117 -23.12 29.19 -23.02
CA ASN A 117 -24.19 28.53 -22.28
C ASN A 117 -23.81 28.38 -20.80
N GLN A 118 -24.81 28.50 -19.92
CA GLN A 118 -24.58 28.18 -18.51
C GLN A 118 -24.43 26.68 -18.29
N LEU A 119 -23.65 26.32 -17.25
CA LEU A 119 -23.49 24.94 -16.83
C LEU A 119 -24.84 24.34 -16.43
N PRO A 120 -25.14 23.09 -16.82
CA PRO A 120 -26.36 22.42 -16.40
C PRO A 120 -26.51 22.39 -14.87
N LYS A 121 -27.68 22.74 -14.37
CA LYS A 121 -27.91 22.82 -12.90
C LYS A 121 -27.69 21.50 -12.17
N TRP A 122 -27.99 20.36 -12.81
CA TRP A 122 -27.72 19.04 -12.24
C TRP A 122 -26.21 18.79 -12.09
N TYR A 123 -25.39 19.31 -13.01
CA TYR A 123 -23.93 19.21 -12.97
C TYR A 123 -23.37 20.05 -11.82
N ILE A 124 -23.86 21.28 -11.64
CA ILE A 124 -23.51 22.12 -10.48
C ILE A 124 -23.93 21.44 -9.17
N GLY A 125 -25.12 20.83 -9.15
CA GLY A 125 -25.60 20.05 -8.00
C GLY A 125 -24.68 18.87 -7.66
N LEU A 126 -24.28 18.09 -8.66
CA LEU A 126 -23.32 17.00 -8.49
C LEU A 126 -21.97 17.52 -7.98
N PHE A 127 -21.46 18.61 -8.53
CA PHE A 127 -20.23 19.26 -8.10
C PHE A 127 -20.31 19.74 -6.64
N ALA A 128 -21.46 20.25 -6.20
CA ALA A 128 -21.68 20.63 -4.81
C ALA A 128 -21.76 19.40 -3.88
N ILE A 129 -22.35 18.29 -4.33
CA ILE A 129 -22.39 17.04 -3.57
C ILE A 129 -20.98 16.49 -3.37
N THR A 130 -20.13 16.46 -4.40
CA THR A 130 -18.76 15.94 -4.26
C THR A 130 -17.93 16.80 -3.30
N ILE A 131 -18.07 18.12 -3.35
CA ILE A 131 -17.47 19.02 -2.35
C ILE A 131 -17.96 18.69 -0.95
N THR A 132 -19.27 18.52 -0.77
CA THR A 132 -19.87 18.21 0.53
C THR A 132 -19.36 16.87 1.07
N CYS A 133 -19.33 15.83 0.25
CA CYS A 133 -18.74 14.53 0.60
C CYS A 133 -17.26 14.67 0.98
N GLY A 134 -16.49 15.47 0.24
CA GLY A 134 -15.09 15.75 0.55
C GLY A 134 -14.90 16.43 1.90
N VAL A 135 -15.75 17.41 2.24
CA VAL A 135 -15.74 18.05 3.56
C VAL A 135 -16.10 17.05 4.66
N ILE A 136 -17.17 16.27 4.50
CA ILE A 136 -17.56 15.25 5.48
C ILE A 136 -16.43 14.24 5.69
N TYR A 137 -15.83 13.75 4.61
CA TYR A 137 -14.71 12.81 4.66
C TYR A 137 -13.49 13.42 5.36
N PHE A 138 -13.15 14.68 5.06
CA PHE A 138 -12.04 15.39 5.71
C PHE A 138 -12.23 15.48 7.23
N PHE A 139 -13.43 15.85 7.68
CA PHE A 139 -13.73 15.88 9.12
C PHE A 139 -13.76 14.47 9.72
N ALA A 140 -14.34 13.48 9.04
CA ALA A 140 -14.32 12.10 9.51
C ALA A 140 -12.88 11.58 9.67
N TYR A 141 -12.01 11.86 8.71
CA TYR A 141 -10.60 11.44 8.75
C TYR A 141 -9.79 12.08 9.89
N ILE A 142 -10.02 13.36 10.18
CA ILE A 142 -9.25 14.08 11.22
C ILE A 142 -9.78 13.79 12.64
N PHE A 143 -11.09 13.62 12.79
CA PHE A 143 -11.74 13.60 14.11
C PHE A 143 -12.31 12.24 14.51
N THR A 144 -12.24 11.22 13.64
CA THR A 144 -12.77 9.87 13.93
C THR A 144 -11.84 8.79 13.38
N ASP A 145 -11.91 7.59 13.97
CA ASP A 145 -11.17 6.42 13.48
C ASP A 145 -11.85 5.75 12.27
N PHE A 146 -13.12 6.08 12.00
CA PHE A 146 -13.93 5.44 10.96
C PHE A 146 -13.33 5.53 9.55
N ALA A 147 -12.71 6.66 9.21
CA ALA A 147 -12.11 6.88 7.89
C ALA A 147 -10.59 6.61 7.87
N HIS A 148 -10.04 6.03 8.94
CA HIS A 148 -8.59 5.86 9.08
C HIS A 148 -8.17 4.42 8.73
N PRO A 149 -7.44 4.18 7.62
CA PRO A 149 -7.16 2.83 7.14
C PRO A 149 -6.31 1.99 8.11
N ILE A 150 -5.45 2.65 8.90
CA ILE A 150 -4.63 1.96 9.91
C ILE A 150 -5.50 1.42 11.05
N ALA A 151 -6.54 2.16 11.47
CA ALA A 151 -7.41 1.73 12.56
C ALA A 151 -8.25 0.51 12.16
N GLU A 152 -8.72 0.48 10.90
CA GLU A 152 -9.38 -0.68 10.30
C GLU A 152 -8.43 -1.89 10.23
N TYR A 153 -7.22 -1.69 9.69
CA TYR A 153 -6.20 -2.74 9.61
C TYR A 153 -5.89 -3.34 10.99
N ASP A 154 -5.65 -2.52 12.01
CA ASP A 154 -5.31 -3.00 13.36
C ASP A 154 -6.45 -3.83 13.98
N ALA A 155 -7.71 -3.44 13.72
CA ALA A 155 -8.87 -4.16 14.20
C ALA A 155 -9.04 -5.53 13.49
N GLU A 156 -8.89 -5.56 12.17
CA GLU A 156 -8.93 -6.79 11.38
C GLU A 156 -7.77 -7.71 11.74
N TYR A 157 -6.55 -7.18 11.80
CA TYR A 157 -5.35 -7.94 12.13
C TYR A 157 -5.44 -8.57 13.52
N LYS A 158 -5.95 -7.84 14.51
CA LYS A 158 -6.20 -8.40 15.85
C LYS A 158 -7.19 -9.56 15.82
N THR A 159 -8.25 -9.44 15.02
CA THR A 159 -9.26 -10.49 14.87
C THR A 159 -8.66 -11.72 14.19
N GLN A 160 -7.92 -11.52 13.11
CA GLN A 160 -7.21 -12.57 12.39
C GLN A 160 -6.21 -13.31 13.28
N LEU A 161 -5.42 -12.60 14.09
CA LEU A 161 -4.50 -13.22 15.05
C LEU A 161 -5.22 -14.07 16.09
N ALA A 162 -6.39 -13.62 16.58
CA ALA A 162 -7.17 -14.38 17.53
C ALA A 162 -7.73 -15.68 16.91
N GLU A 163 -8.18 -15.62 15.66
CA GLU A 163 -8.65 -16.79 14.90
C GLU A 163 -7.52 -17.80 14.64
N ILE A 164 -6.34 -17.31 14.22
CA ILE A 164 -5.14 -18.15 14.06
C ILE A 164 -4.78 -18.83 15.38
N ALA A 165 -4.77 -18.08 16.49
CA ALA A 165 -4.43 -18.63 17.80
C ALA A 165 -5.45 -19.68 18.27
N GLU A 166 -6.73 -19.53 17.95
CA GLU A 166 -7.74 -20.54 18.26
C GLU A 166 -7.59 -21.80 17.39
N TYR A 167 -7.33 -21.61 16.09
CA TYR A 167 -7.03 -22.71 15.17
C TYR A 167 -5.81 -23.52 15.64
N GLU A 168 -4.74 -22.84 16.07
CA GLU A 168 -3.52 -23.47 16.57
C GLU A 168 -3.71 -24.33 17.83
N LYS A 169 -4.73 -24.05 18.66
CA LYS A 169 -5.05 -24.91 19.80
C LYS A 169 -5.59 -26.27 19.36
N THR A 170 -6.20 -26.34 18.18
CA THR A 170 -6.81 -27.57 17.65
C THR A 170 -5.87 -28.35 16.73
N VAL A 171 -4.84 -27.70 16.20
CA VAL A 171 -3.87 -28.32 15.27
C VAL A 171 -2.47 -28.32 15.89
N PRO A 172 -2.01 -29.45 16.46
CA PRO A 172 -0.66 -29.55 16.99
C PRO A 172 0.35 -29.31 15.86
N GLN A 173 1.38 -28.52 16.17
CA GLN A 173 2.48 -28.28 15.25
C GLN A 173 3.47 -29.44 15.32
N ALA A 174 3.93 -29.92 14.17
CA ALA A 174 5.03 -30.86 14.10
C ALA A 174 6.28 -30.25 14.74
N THR A 175 7.09 -31.10 15.35
CA THR A 175 8.44 -30.81 15.88
C THR A 175 9.46 -31.50 14.97
N ILE A 176 10.77 -31.22 15.12
CA ILE A 176 11.82 -31.95 14.37
C ILE A 176 11.64 -33.46 14.56
N GLU A 177 11.31 -33.87 15.78
CA GLU A 177 11.18 -35.26 16.19
C GLU A 177 9.90 -35.88 15.60
N THR A 178 8.77 -35.17 15.66
CA THR A 178 7.46 -35.70 15.21
C THR A 178 7.18 -35.49 13.73
N ALA A 179 7.96 -34.69 13.01
CA ALA A 179 7.81 -34.48 11.58
C ALA A 179 7.92 -35.80 10.80
N GLN A 180 6.96 -36.06 9.90
CA GLN A 180 6.97 -37.24 9.04
C GLN A 180 6.61 -36.85 7.61
N TYR A 181 7.17 -37.57 6.64
CA TYR A 181 6.86 -37.39 5.24
C TYR A 181 5.36 -37.57 4.97
N ASN A 182 4.76 -36.63 4.27
CA ASN A 182 3.34 -36.64 3.94
C ASN A 182 3.12 -36.40 2.43
N PRO A 183 2.77 -37.44 1.65
CA PRO A 183 2.47 -37.29 0.23
C PRO A 183 1.29 -36.34 -0.06
N GLU A 184 0.30 -36.26 0.83
CA GLU A 184 -0.87 -35.38 0.64
C GLU A 184 -0.49 -33.90 0.78
N ALA A 185 0.67 -33.61 1.38
CA ALA A 185 1.17 -32.27 1.63
C ALA A 185 2.00 -31.68 0.48
N ILE A 186 2.28 -32.45 -0.58
CA ILE A 186 3.18 -32.05 -1.67
C ILE A 186 2.69 -30.78 -2.39
N GLU A 187 1.40 -30.70 -2.72
CA GLU A 187 0.83 -29.53 -3.43
C GLU A 187 0.94 -28.24 -2.59
N GLU A 188 0.69 -28.34 -1.29
CA GLU A 188 0.86 -27.20 -0.38
C GLU A 188 2.35 -26.86 -0.17
N GLY A 189 3.21 -27.88 -0.13
CA GLY A 189 4.66 -27.73 -0.06
C GLY A 189 5.24 -26.99 -1.26
N GLU A 190 4.73 -27.25 -2.46
CA GLU A 190 5.11 -26.53 -3.68
C GLU A 190 4.77 -25.04 -3.59
N LYS A 191 3.59 -24.69 -3.06
CA LYS A 191 3.19 -23.28 -2.86
C LYS A 191 4.12 -22.59 -1.88
N ILE A 192 4.51 -23.25 -0.79
CA ILE A 192 5.48 -22.72 0.18
C ILE A 192 6.85 -22.53 -0.49
N TYR A 193 7.31 -23.53 -1.25
CA TYR A 193 8.58 -23.47 -1.99
C TYR A 193 8.63 -22.27 -2.94
N ASN A 194 7.57 -22.06 -3.72
CA ASN A 194 7.46 -20.97 -4.68
C ASN A 194 7.40 -19.58 -4.04
N ASN A 195 6.98 -19.50 -2.77
CA ASN A 195 6.93 -18.22 -2.05
C ASN A 195 8.25 -17.88 -1.35
N LEU A 196 8.97 -18.88 -0.82
CA LEU A 196 10.09 -18.63 0.11
C LEU A 196 11.44 -19.20 -0.37
N CYS A 197 11.44 -20.32 -1.08
CA CYS A 197 12.66 -21.06 -1.41
C CYS A 197 13.17 -20.80 -2.83
N ILE A 198 12.26 -20.52 -3.77
CA ILE A 198 12.55 -20.37 -5.20
C ILE A 198 13.59 -19.28 -5.50
N THR A 199 13.60 -18.19 -4.72
CA THR A 199 14.53 -17.07 -4.94
C THR A 199 15.99 -17.49 -4.84
N CYS A 200 16.28 -18.50 -4.02
CA CYS A 200 17.64 -19.02 -3.87
C CYS A 200 17.84 -20.31 -4.66
N HIS A 201 16.88 -21.23 -4.65
CA HIS A 201 17.03 -22.57 -5.20
C HIS A 201 16.47 -22.73 -6.62
N GLY A 202 15.95 -21.66 -7.23
CA GLY A 202 15.50 -21.65 -8.61
C GLY A 202 14.18 -22.39 -8.84
N GLU A 203 13.64 -22.26 -10.05
CA GLU A 203 12.44 -22.97 -10.47
C GLU A 203 12.71 -24.49 -10.47
N GLY A 204 11.74 -25.27 -9.96
CA GLY A 204 11.87 -26.72 -9.82
C GLY A 204 13.05 -27.16 -8.95
N ALA A 205 13.51 -26.32 -8.02
CA ALA A 205 14.64 -26.60 -7.13
C ALA A 205 15.95 -27.00 -7.82
N THR A 206 16.12 -26.58 -9.07
CA THR A 206 17.28 -26.88 -9.93
C THR A 206 18.54 -26.09 -9.58
N GLY A 207 18.47 -25.20 -8.58
CA GLY A 207 19.58 -24.40 -8.07
C GLY A 207 19.61 -22.97 -8.61
N GLY A 208 20.28 -22.10 -7.88
CA GLY A 208 20.41 -20.66 -8.18
C GLY A 208 21.56 -20.07 -7.39
N SER A 209 21.29 -19.12 -6.50
CA SER A 209 22.28 -18.74 -5.47
C SER A 209 22.50 -19.88 -4.46
N GLY A 210 21.44 -20.64 -4.15
CA GLY A 210 21.49 -21.91 -3.40
C GLY A 210 21.86 -23.13 -4.27
N PRO A 211 22.11 -24.29 -3.64
CA PRO A 211 22.38 -25.55 -4.36
C PRO A 211 21.15 -26.10 -5.09
N ASN A 212 21.41 -26.99 -6.05
CA ASN A 212 20.38 -27.86 -6.62
C ASN A 212 19.88 -28.84 -5.54
N GLN A 213 18.56 -29.04 -5.44
CA GLN A 213 17.94 -29.94 -4.45
C GLN A 213 17.36 -31.21 -5.11
N THR A 214 17.56 -31.37 -6.41
CA THR A 214 17.00 -32.49 -7.19
C THR A 214 18.04 -33.53 -7.63
N ASP A 215 19.31 -33.32 -7.26
CA ASP A 215 20.41 -34.25 -7.49
C ASP A 215 20.75 -35.07 -6.23
N ASP A 216 21.69 -36.00 -6.33
CA ASP A 216 22.11 -36.87 -5.23
C ASP A 216 23.21 -36.26 -4.33
N TYR A 217 23.52 -34.96 -4.48
CA TYR A 217 24.64 -34.30 -3.81
C TYR A 217 24.17 -33.32 -2.74
N TRP A 218 24.71 -33.46 -1.54
CA TRP A 218 24.23 -32.74 -0.37
C TRP A 218 25.37 -32.01 0.33
N LEU A 219 25.19 -30.70 0.54
CA LEU A 219 26.12 -29.87 1.32
C LEU A 219 25.93 -30.02 2.83
N ASN A 220 24.70 -30.28 3.27
CA ASN A 220 24.35 -30.40 4.68
C ASN A 220 23.76 -31.79 4.91
N ILE A 221 24.57 -32.71 5.42
CA ILE A 221 24.18 -34.07 5.80
C ILE A 221 24.27 -34.15 7.32
N VAL A 222 23.14 -33.92 7.99
CA VAL A 222 23.02 -33.82 9.45
C VAL A 222 22.11 -34.90 10.05
N GLU A 223 21.35 -35.61 9.22
CA GLU A 223 20.55 -36.78 9.60
C GLU A 223 20.93 -37.98 8.71
N ASN A 224 20.39 -39.16 8.99
CA ASN A 224 20.59 -40.36 8.15
C ASN A 224 19.43 -40.62 7.17
N ASP A 225 18.32 -39.88 7.29
CA ASP A 225 17.14 -39.98 6.44
C ASP A 225 16.95 -38.66 5.66
N GLU A 226 16.56 -38.75 4.38
CA GLU A 226 16.45 -37.59 3.48
C GLU A 226 15.45 -36.56 4.01
N PHE A 227 14.25 -37.02 4.35
CA PHE A 227 13.18 -36.16 4.81
C PHE A 227 13.57 -35.49 6.12
N LYS A 228 14.09 -36.26 7.09
CA LYS A 228 14.58 -35.72 8.35
C LYS A 228 15.73 -34.73 8.14
N ASN A 229 16.64 -35.00 7.20
CA ASN A 229 17.74 -34.10 6.89
C ASN A 229 17.23 -32.75 6.37
N ILE A 230 16.29 -32.77 5.41
CA ILE A 230 15.67 -31.56 4.87
C ILE A 230 14.94 -30.80 5.99
N VAL A 231 14.15 -31.49 6.82
CA VAL A 231 13.49 -30.87 7.98
C VAL A 231 14.51 -30.20 8.88
N SER A 232 15.58 -30.91 9.29
CA SER A 232 16.61 -30.37 10.19
C SER A 232 17.32 -29.14 9.61
N VAL A 233 17.59 -29.11 8.30
CA VAL A 233 18.23 -27.97 7.63
C VAL A 233 17.28 -26.79 7.43
N VAL A 234 16.03 -27.00 7.05
CA VAL A 234 15.02 -25.92 6.95
C VAL A 234 14.72 -25.36 8.34
N TRP A 235 14.67 -26.22 9.34
CA TRP A 235 14.40 -25.86 10.72
C TRP A 235 15.53 -25.04 11.32
N ASN A 236 16.77 -25.53 11.25
CA ASN A 236 17.90 -24.93 11.96
C ASN A 236 18.78 -24.02 11.09
N GLY A 237 18.59 -24.04 9.77
CA GLY A 237 19.52 -23.44 8.82
C GLY A 237 20.80 -24.26 8.64
N SER A 238 21.66 -23.80 7.74
CA SER A 238 22.98 -24.41 7.53
C SER A 238 24.00 -23.88 8.54
N LYS A 239 24.76 -24.80 9.15
CA LYS A 239 25.87 -24.44 10.04
C LYS A 239 27.09 -23.88 9.29
N THR A 240 27.24 -24.25 8.02
CA THR A 240 28.41 -23.90 7.19
C THR A 240 28.16 -22.71 6.30
N ASN A 241 26.90 -22.43 5.95
CA ASN A 241 26.52 -21.28 5.15
C ASN A 241 25.33 -20.52 5.79
N PRO A 242 25.59 -19.43 6.54
CA PRO A 242 24.55 -18.63 7.19
C PRO A 242 23.50 -18.03 6.24
N THR A 243 23.75 -18.01 4.93
CA THR A 243 22.76 -17.60 3.92
C THR A 243 21.54 -18.52 3.92
N MET A 244 21.72 -19.81 4.24
CA MET A 244 20.61 -20.72 4.52
C MET A 244 20.22 -20.57 5.99
N ARG A 245 19.29 -19.64 6.23
CA ARG A 245 18.80 -19.28 7.56
C ARG A 245 17.86 -20.33 8.16
N SER A 246 17.64 -20.24 9.47
CA SER A 246 16.62 -21.00 10.19
C SER A 246 15.24 -20.39 9.96
N PHE A 247 14.29 -21.18 9.45
CA PHE A 247 12.93 -20.71 9.17
C PHE A 247 11.98 -20.80 10.37
N ILE A 248 12.29 -21.68 11.35
CA ILE A 248 11.51 -21.72 12.60
C ILE A 248 11.83 -20.50 13.47
N ASN A 249 13.12 -20.12 13.57
CA ASN A 249 13.57 -19.06 14.47
C ASN A 249 13.25 -17.67 13.91
N SER A 250 13.12 -17.54 12.58
CA SER A 250 12.61 -16.33 11.95
C SER A 250 11.10 -16.15 12.13
N GLY A 251 10.37 -17.21 12.49
CA GLY A 251 8.91 -17.24 12.54
C GLY A 251 8.25 -17.22 11.15
N GLU A 252 9.03 -17.38 10.07
CA GLU A 252 8.51 -17.38 8.68
C GLU A 252 7.77 -18.68 8.35
N LEU A 253 8.16 -19.81 8.96
CA LEU A 253 7.49 -21.10 8.82
C LEU A 253 7.16 -21.70 10.18
N LYS A 254 6.04 -22.42 10.25
CA LYS A 254 5.69 -23.28 11.39
C LYS A 254 6.07 -24.73 11.09
N GLY A 255 6.08 -25.58 12.12
CA GLY A 255 6.50 -26.98 12.00
C GLY A 255 5.72 -27.76 10.94
N ASN A 256 4.40 -27.56 10.85
CA ASN A 256 3.58 -28.20 9.82
C ASN A 256 3.91 -27.70 8.41
N ASP A 257 4.30 -26.44 8.25
CA ASP A 257 4.72 -25.90 6.96
C ASP A 257 6.08 -26.45 6.52
N ILE A 258 6.99 -26.67 7.47
CA ILE A 258 8.28 -27.33 7.23
C ILE A 258 8.05 -28.77 6.75
N VAL A 259 7.10 -29.50 7.35
CA VAL A 259 6.72 -30.85 6.88
C VAL A 259 6.24 -30.83 5.43
N LYS A 260 5.41 -29.85 5.06
CA LYS A 260 4.86 -29.72 3.69
C LYS A 260 5.98 -29.47 2.68
N VAL A 261 6.83 -28.46 2.91
CA VAL A 261 7.91 -28.12 1.98
C VAL A 261 8.96 -29.25 1.90
N ALA A 262 9.28 -29.90 3.01
CA ALA A 262 10.19 -31.05 3.01
C ALA A 262 9.61 -32.23 2.21
N SER A 263 8.30 -32.48 2.33
CA SER A 263 7.63 -33.54 1.55
C SER A 263 7.66 -33.25 0.05
N TYR A 264 7.45 -31.98 -0.34
CA TYR A 264 7.60 -31.56 -1.73
C TYR A 264 9.04 -31.75 -2.25
N LEU A 265 10.05 -31.38 -1.47
CA LEU A 265 11.46 -31.51 -1.88
C LEU A 265 11.90 -32.97 -2.03
N VAL A 266 11.51 -33.85 -1.10
CA VAL A 266 11.74 -35.30 -1.23
C VAL A 266 11.08 -35.83 -2.51
N HIS A 267 9.80 -35.50 -2.71
CA HIS A 267 9.08 -35.91 -3.92
C HIS A 267 9.79 -35.46 -5.20
N LEU A 268 10.27 -34.22 -5.22
CA LEU A 268 10.98 -33.67 -6.37
C LEU A 268 12.34 -34.34 -6.59
N ASN A 269 13.10 -34.61 -5.52
CA ASN A 269 14.36 -35.34 -5.60
C ASN A 269 14.18 -36.77 -6.13
N GLU A 270 13.15 -37.47 -5.67
CA GLU A 270 12.86 -38.86 -6.09
C GLU A 270 12.31 -38.97 -7.52
N THR A 271 11.50 -37.98 -7.95
CA THR A 271 10.86 -38.00 -9.28
C THR A 271 11.70 -37.37 -10.38
N THR A 272 12.69 -36.54 -10.02
CA THR A 272 13.58 -35.92 -11.00
C THR A 272 14.47 -36.97 -11.65
N LYS A 273 14.56 -36.93 -12.98
CA LYS A 273 15.46 -37.80 -13.74
C LYS A 273 16.91 -37.39 -13.49
N LYS A 274 17.68 -38.30 -12.90
CA LYS A 274 19.12 -38.14 -12.62
C LYS A 274 19.98 -38.87 -13.66
N ASN A 275 21.19 -38.35 -13.86
CA ASN A 275 22.25 -38.96 -14.64
C ASN A 275 22.90 -40.11 -13.83
N PRO A 276 23.70 -40.99 -14.48
CA PRO A 276 24.39 -42.07 -13.78
C PRO A 276 25.36 -41.61 -12.67
N ASP A 277 25.88 -40.38 -12.79
CA ASP A 277 26.74 -39.75 -11.78
C ASP A 277 25.94 -39.06 -10.66
N GLY A 278 24.61 -39.27 -10.59
CA GLY A 278 23.73 -38.69 -9.58
C GLY A 278 23.35 -37.23 -9.82
N SER A 279 23.89 -36.57 -10.86
CA SER A 279 23.54 -35.19 -11.20
C SER A 279 22.16 -35.08 -11.84
N SER A 280 21.50 -33.93 -11.72
CA SER A 280 20.25 -33.62 -12.41
C SER A 280 20.40 -32.34 -13.26
N ALA A 281 19.34 -31.98 -14.00
CA ALA A 281 19.32 -30.72 -14.74
C ALA A 281 19.34 -29.52 -13.78
N GLY A 282 20.18 -28.52 -14.06
CA GLY A 282 20.28 -27.32 -13.25
C GLY A 282 21.72 -26.93 -12.93
N LYS A 283 21.92 -26.38 -11.74
CA LYS A 283 23.23 -26.02 -11.19
C LYS A 283 24.07 -27.28 -10.98
N ALA A 284 25.37 -27.14 -11.20
CA ALA A 284 26.32 -28.25 -11.03
C ALA A 284 26.28 -28.82 -9.59
N PRO A 285 26.45 -30.14 -9.42
CA PRO A 285 26.36 -30.77 -8.11
C PRO A 285 27.34 -30.23 -7.07
N GLN A 286 26.92 -30.17 -5.81
CA GLN A 286 27.70 -29.60 -4.72
C GLN A 286 27.61 -30.46 -3.45
N GLY A 287 28.77 -30.79 -2.87
CA GLY A 287 28.84 -31.56 -1.63
C GLY A 287 29.14 -33.03 -1.87
N ASP A 288 28.68 -33.87 -0.94
CA ASP A 288 28.97 -35.30 -0.89
C ASP A 288 27.69 -36.12 -1.13
N ILE A 289 27.84 -37.41 -1.43
CA ILE A 289 26.71 -38.33 -1.55
C ILE A 289 26.25 -38.74 -0.16
N ALA A 290 24.96 -38.54 0.12
CA ALA A 290 24.34 -38.83 1.39
C ALA A 290 24.03 -40.33 1.59
N PRO A 291 23.91 -40.81 2.85
CA PRO A 291 23.73 -42.23 3.15
C PRO A 291 22.39 -42.82 2.67
N TRP A 292 21.36 -41.98 2.47
CA TRP A 292 20.04 -42.41 1.99
C TRP A 292 19.96 -42.59 0.47
N VAL A 293 20.98 -42.12 -0.28
CA VAL A 293 21.00 -42.23 -1.74
C VAL A 293 21.13 -43.71 -2.16
N LYS A 294 20.34 -44.12 -3.15
CA LYS A 294 20.35 -45.50 -3.65
C LYS A 294 21.62 -45.77 -4.46
N ASN A 295 22.32 -46.86 -4.15
CA ASN A 295 23.56 -47.30 -4.82
C ASN A 295 24.68 -46.23 -4.88
N PRO A 296 25.09 -45.65 -3.73
CA PRO A 296 26.00 -44.49 -3.72
C PRO A 296 27.38 -44.83 -4.29
N GLN A 297 27.84 -46.07 -4.20
CA GLN A 297 29.11 -46.51 -4.81
C GLN A 297 29.07 -46.45 -6.35
N ALA A 298 27.95 -46.80 -6.98
CA ALA A 298 27.81 -46.74 -8.43
C ALA A 298 27.88 -45.28 -8.93
N ILE A 299 27.27 -44.36 -8.17
CA ILE A 299 27.33 -42.91 -8.41
C ILE A 299 28.78 -42.41 -8.34
N VAL A 300 29.53 -42.81 -7.29
CA VAL A 300 30.95 -42.44 -7.15
C VAL A 300 31.80 -42.99 -8.30
N GLU A 301 31.58 -44.23 -8.73
CA GLU A 301 32.31 -44.80 -9.87
C GLU A 301 32.01 -44.07 -11.18
N ALA A 302 30.74 -43.69 -11.40
CA ALA A 302 30.34 -42.90 -12.55
C ALA A 302 30.96 -41.48 -12.51
N ALA A 303 30.89 -40.81 -11.35
CA ALA A 303 31.50 -39.50 -11.15
C ALA A 303 33.03 -39.51 -11.38
N LYS A 304 33.71 -40.57 -10.92
CA LYS A 304 35.16 -40.76 -11.15
C LYS A 304 35.51 -40.91 -12.64
N LYS A 305 34.68 -41.58 -13.43
CA LYS A 305 34.88 -41.70 -14.89
C LYS A 305 34.78 -40.36 -15.60
N GLU A 306 34.05 -39.41 -15.02
CA GLU A 306 33.93 -38.02 -15.48
C GLU A 306 35.00 -37.10 -14.86
N GLY A 307 35.96 -37.65 -14.10
CA GLY A 307 37.03 -36.89 -13.47
C GLY A 307 36.63 -36.13 -12.20
N LYS A 308 35.48 -36.46 -11.58
CA LYS A 308 35.03 -35.88 -10.32
C LYS A 308 35.41 -36.78 -9.14
N GLU A 309 36.03 -36.21 -8.11
CA GLU A 309 36.24 -36.92 -6.83
C GLU A 309 35.10 -36.58 -5.86
N VAL A 310 34.36 -37.61 -5.44
CA VAL A 310 33.18 -37.47 -4.56
C VAL A 310 33.26 -38.50 -3.44
N LYS A 311 32.86 -38.11 -2.23
CA LYS A 311 32.83 -38.98 -1.06
C LYS A 311 31.39 -39.43 -0.77
N VAL A 312 31.27 -40.60 -0.15
CA VAL A 312 30.00 -41.08 0.43
C VAL A 312 30.07 -40.89 1.93
N VAL A 313 29.10 -40.20 2.50
CA VAL A 313 28.92 -40.13 3.94
C VAL A 313 28.21 -41.41 4.37
N THR A 314 28.86 -42.21 5.21
CA THR A 314 28.35 -43.54 5.59
C THR A 314 27.31 -43.48 6.70
N GLU A 315 27.51 -42.62 7.70
CA GLU A 315 26.55 -42.31 8.77
C GLU A 315 26.90 -40.93 9.36
N VAL A 316 25.90 -40.18 9.77
CA VAL A 316 26.09 -39.00 10.60
C VAL A 316 26.22 -39.45 12.06
N SER A 317 27.38 -39.20 12.67
CA SER A 317 27.57 -39.47 14.10
C SER A 317 26.66 -38.54 14.89
N GLY A 318 25.71 -39.12 15.63
CA GLY A 318 24.77 -38.37 16.45
C GLY A 318 25.51 -37.51 17.47
N ASN A 319 25.18 -36.23 17.50
CA ASN A 319 25.49 -35.33 18.62
C ASN A 319 24.28 -35.26 19.55
#